data_AF-A0A1X1YFB1-F1
#
_entry.id   AF-A0A1X1YFB1-F1
#
_cell.length_a   1.000
_cell.length_b   1.000
_cell.length_c   1.000
_cell.angle_alpha   90.00
_cell.angle_beta   90.00
_cell.angle_gamma   90.00
#
_symmetry.space_group_name_H-M   'P 1'
#
loop_
_entity.id
_entity.type
_entity.pdbx_description
1 polymer ?
#
loop_
_entity_poly.entity_id
_entity_poly.type
_entity_poly.pdbx_seq_one_letter_code
_entity_poly.pdbx_strand_id
1 'polypeptide(L)'
;MRQATFQRARSDEKKRQRAEALMEAARSVALETGVASVTLTKVASRAGVHYSAVRRYFSSHKEVLLRLAAESWERWSDTVCTALGAPGPMSPARIADTLSRGLAADPLFCDMLANLHLHLEHEVDAERVVEVRRKSTAAGLAMADAIQRALPGLGRQGALDLLLASYSLAAPLWQISHPPAELAHAYALERQVLPEWNLDFTAALTRLLTATCVGLLEPSV
;
A
#
# COMPACT_ATOMS: atom_id res chain seq x y z
N MET A 1 5.91 18.80 -40.11
CA MET A 1 5.19 18.05 -39.05
C MET A 1 6.08 17.53 -37.91
N ARG A 2 7.40 17.28 -38.06
CA ARG A 2 8.28 16.78 -36.97
C ARG A 2 8.52 17.76 -35.78
N GLN A 3 8.54 19.08 -36.01
CA GLN A 3 8.82 20.08 -34.96
C GLN A 3 7.69 20.23 -33.93
N ALA A 4 6.42 20.20 -34.36
CA ALA A 4 5.26 20.31 -33.47
C ALA A 4 5.13 19.10 -32.53
N THR A 5 5.43 17.89 -33.05
CA THR A 5 5.46 16.66 -32.25
C THR A 5 6.57 16.67 -31.20
N PHE A 6 7.76 17.19 -31.54
CA PHE A 6 8.89 17.30 -30.62
C PHE A 6 8.65 18.30 -29.48
N GLN A 7 8.03 19.46 -29.77
CA GLN A 7 7.67 20.44 -28.74
C GLN A 7 6.58 19.93 -27.80
N ARG A 8 5.57 19.21 -28.31
CA ARG A 8 4.53 18.57 -27.50
C ARG A 8 5.11 17.51 -26.56
N ALA A 9 5.95 16.61 -27.09
CA ALA A 9 6.61 15.57 -26.29
C ALA A 9 7.47 16.16 -25.15
N ARG A 10 8.21 17.25 -25.40
CA ARG A 10 9.01 17.91 -24.35
C ARG A 10 8.16 18.62 -23.30
N SER A 11 6.99 19.14 -23.67
CA SER A 11 6.03 19.73 -22.74
C SER A 11 5.36 18.68 -21.86
N ASP A 12 4.97 17.55 -22.45
CA ASP A 12 4.37 16.43 -21.74
C ASP A 12 5.38 15.82 -20.75
N GLU A 13 6.65 15.70 -21.15
CA GLU A 13 7.72 15.24 -20.26
C GLU A 13 7.93 16.15 -19.06
N LYS A 14 7.99 17.47 -19.26
CA LYS A 14 8.09 18.43 -18.14
C LYS A 14 6.90 18.35 -17.19
N LYS A 15 5.69 18.14 -17.74
CA LYS A 15 4.48 17.97 -16.94
C LYS A 15 4.55 16.69 -16.10
N ARG A 16 5.05 15.59 -16.68
CA ARG A 16 5.27 14.31 -15.99
C ARG A 16 6.29 14.44 -14.86
N GLN A 17 7.46 15.00 -15.14
CA GLN A 17 8.51 15.24 -14.13
C GLN A 17 7.98 16.11 -12.97
N ARG A 18 7.15 17.11 -13.27
CA ARG A 18 6.55 17.94 -12.22
C ARG A 18 5.53 17.18 -11.38
N ALA A 19 4.72 16.32 -11.99
CA ALA A 19 3.78 15.47 -11.26
C ALA A 19 4.53 14.48 -10.35
N GLU A 20 5.59 13.84 -10.86
CA GLU A 20 6.46 12.95 -10.09
C GLU A 20 7.10 13.66 -8.89
N ALA A 21 7.64 14.87 -9.08
CA ALA A 21 8.19 15.67 -7.99
C ALA A 21 7.16 16.02 -6.91
N LEU A 22 5.91 16.28 -7.29
CA LEU A 22 4.84 16.53 -6.33
C LEU A 22 4.40 15.25 -5.59
N MET A 23 4.40 14.10 -6.26
CA MET A 23 4.13 12.81 -5.63
C MET A 23 5.24 12.43 -4.63
N GLU A 24 6.50 12.70 -4.96
CA GLU A 24 7.63 12.52 -4.05
C GLU A 24 7.51 13.41 -2.81
N ALA A 25 7.20 14.69 -3.03
CA ALA A 25 6.94 15.62 -1.94
C ALA A 25 5.81 15.14 -1.02
N ALA A 26 4.73 14.60 -1.59
CA ALA A 26 3.63 14.04 -0.82
C ALA A 26 4.01 12.79 -0.03
N ARG A 27 4.74 11.85 -0.64
CA ARG A 27 5.25 10.65 0.03
C ARG A 27 6.12 11.02 1.22
N SER A 28 7.02 11.97 1.02
CA SER A 28 7.94 12.45 2.05
C SER A 28 7.18 13.13 3.21
N VAL A 29 6.15 13.94 2.93
CA VAL A 29 5.28 14.51 3.98
C VAL A 29 4.50 13.44 4.72
N ALA A 30 4.00 12.42 4.01
CA ALA A 30 3.22 11.35 4.61
C ALA A 30 4.07 10.47 5.54
N LEU A 31 5.30 10.14 5.14
CA LEU A 31 6.26 9.39 5.96
C LEU A 31 6.68 10.15 7.23
N GLU A 32 6.82 11.48 7.15
CA GLU A 32 7.25 12.28 8.30
C GLU A 32 6.13 12.62 9.27
N THR A 33 4.91 12.86 8.78
CA THR A 33 3.82 13.43 9.59
C THR A 33 2.61 12.51 9.75
N GLY A 34 2.65 11.33 9.12
CA GLY A 34 1.54 10.40 9.02
C GLY A 34 0.55 10.78 7.92
N VAL A 35 -0.12 9.77 7.37
CA VAL A 35 -1.09 9.88 6.26
C VAL A 35 -2.21 10.89 6.56
N ALA A 36 -2.75 10.87 7.78
CA ALA A 36 -3.85 11.75 8.20
C ALA A 36 -3.46 13.24 8.22
N SER A 37 -2.17 13.54 8.29
CA SER A 37 -1.65 14.92 8.40
C SER A 37 -1.31 15.55 7.05
N VAL A 38 -1.46 14.81 5.94
CA VAL A 38 -1.08 15.27 4.60
C VAL A 38 -2.07 16.32 4.10
N THR A 39 -1.54 17.48 3.67
CA THR A 39 -2.34 18.55 3.03
C THR A 39 -1.65 19.05 1.77
N LEU A 40 -2.44 19.57 0.81
CA LEU A 40 -1.87 20.17 -0.41
C LEU A 40 -0.93 21.35 -0.11
N THR A 41 -1.15 22.07 1.00
CA THR A 41 -0.25 23.15 1.46
C THR A 41 1.11 22.59 1.90
N LYS A 42 1.13 21.50 2.66
CA LYS A 42 2.39 20.84 3.06
C LYS A 42 3.13 20.28 1.84
N VAL A 43 2.40 19.68 0.90
CA VAL A 43 2.96 19.20 -0.38
C VAL A 43 3.56 20.36 -1.19
N ALA A 44 2.86 21.49 -1.29
CA ALA A 44 3.35 22.67 -1.98
C ALA A 44 4.64 23.20 -1.38
N SER A 45 4.66 23.34 -0.05
CA SER A 45 5.83 23.76 0.73
C SER A 45 7.02 22.81 0.50
N ARG A 46 6.80 21.50 0.64
CA ARG A 46 7.84 20.47 0.42
C ARG A 46 8.41 20.48 -1.00
N ALA A 47 7.57 20.69 -2.00
CA ALA A 47 7.99 20.73 -3.39
C ALA A 47 8.64 22.08 -3.81
N GLY A 48 8.64 23.08 -2.92
CA GLY A 48 9.13 24.43 -3.24
C GLY A 48 8.28 25.14 -4.29
N VAL A 49 6.96 24.95 -4.26
CA VAL A 49 6.03 25.49 -5.26
C VAL A 49 4.88 26.23 -4.61
N HIS A 50 4.27 27.16 -5.34
CA HIS A 50 3.06 27.82 -4.87
C HIS A 50 1.85 26.87 -4.87
N TYR A 51 0.93 27.02 -3.91
CA TYR A 51 -0.28 26.19 -3.77
C TYR A 51 -1.10 26.08 -5.06
N SER A 52 -1.26 27.18 -5.79
CA SER A 52 -1.98 27.19 -7.07
C SER A 52 -1.35 26.29 -8.14
N ALA A 53 -0.03 26.06 -8.08
CA ALA A 53 0.64 25.12 -8.97
C ALA A 53 0.28 23.67 -8.64
N VAL A 54 0.16 23.31 -7.36
CA VAL A 54 -0.26 21.97 -6.92
C VAL A 54 -1.70 21.67 -7.32
N ARG A 55 -2.59 22.65 -7.18
CA ARG A 55 -4.02 22.56 -7.56
C ARG A 55 -4.26 22.29 -9.06
N ARG A 56 -3.24 22.48 -9.92
CA ARG A 56 -3.31 22.11 -11.34
C ARG A 56 -3.11 20.61 -11.58
N TYR A 57 -2.53 19.90 -10.61
CA TYR A 57 -2.25 18.46 -10.68
C TYR A 57 -3.21 17.63 -9.82
N PHE A 58 -3.63 18.17 -8.68
CA PHE A 58 -4.52 17.49 -7.74
C PHE A 58 -5.69 18.39 -7.33
N SER A 59 -6.90 17.83 -7.33
CA SER A 59 -8.12 18.48 -6.86
C SER A 59 -8.14 18.56 -5.32
N SER A 60 -7.63 17.54 -4.65
CA SER A 60 -7.64 17.41 -3.19
C SER A 60 -6.43 16.63 -2.66
N HIS A 61 -6.19 16.70 -1.34
CA HIS A 61 -5.18 15.85 -0.70
C HIS A 61 -5.56 14.36 -0.79
N LYS A 62 -6.85 14.03 -0.81
CA LYS A 62 -7.32 12.64 -0.98
C LYS A 62 -6.96 12.05 -2.33
N GLU A 63 -6.95 12.86 -3.39
CA GLU A 63 -6.45 12.40 -4.69
C GLU A 63 -4.95 12.04 -4.62
N VAL A 64 -4.17 12.82 -3.88
CA VAL A 64 -2.74 12.54 -3.67
C VAL A 64 -2.58 11.20 -2.94
N LEU A 65 -3.34 10.99 -1.86
CA LEU A 65 -3.32 9.74 -1.10
C LEU A 65 -3.77 8.54 -1.95
N LEU A 66 -4.78 8.70 -2.79
CA LEU A 66 -5.23 7.65 -3.72
C LEU A 66 -4.15 7.22 -4.71
N ARG A 67 -3.41 8.20 -5.26
CA ARG A 67 -2.32 7.90 -6.18
C ARG A 67 -1.15 7.23 -5.46
N LEU A 68 -0.81 7.67 -4.24
CA LEU A 68 0.20 7.01 -3.41
C LEU A 68 -0.21 5.56 -3.09
N ALA A 69 -1.50 5.32 -2.81
CA ALA A 69 -2.02 3.97 -2.60
C ALA A 69 -1.88 3.10 -3.85
N ALA A 70 -2.22 3.62 -5.03
CA ALA A 70 -2.04 2.89 -6.30
C ALA A 70 -0.58 2.47 -6.51
N GLU A 71 0.38 3.38 -6.32
CA GLU A 71 1.80 3.07 -6.46
C GLU A 71 2.28 2.04 -5.42
N SER A 72 1.69 2.06 -4.22
CA SER A 72 2.04 1.11 -3.16
C SER A 72 1.51 -0.29 -3.46
N TRP A 73 0.31 -0.40 -4.04
CA TRP A 73 -0.21 -1.65 -4.58
C TRP A 73 0.70 -2.24 -5.66
N GLU A 74 1.19 -1.41 -6.58
CA GLU A 74 2.14 -1.82 -7.62
C GLU A 74 3.47 -2.30 -7.02
N ARG A 75 4.09 -1.52 -6.12
CA ARG A 75 5.34 -1.91 -5.44
C ARG A 75 5.21 -3.21 -4.66
N TRP A 76 4.11 -3.37 -3.92
CA TRP A 76 3.86 -4.61 -3.17
C TRP A 76 3.70 -5.80 -4.11
N SER A 77 2.95 -5.62 -5.20
CA SER A 77 2.78 -6.63 -6.24
C SER A 77 4.11 -7.04 -6.87
N ASP A 78 4.94 -6.09 -7.27
CA ASP A 78 6.26 -6.36 -7.85
C ASP A 78 7.16 -7.13 -6.88
N THR A 79 7.17 -6.72 -5.60
CA THR A 79 7.96 -7.35 -4.54
C THR A 79 7.52 -8.81 -4.33
N VAL A 80 6.21 -9.04 -4.17
CA VAL A 80 5.63 -10.36 -3.94
C VAL A 80 5.82 -11.25 -5.16
N CYS A 81 5.51 -10.77 -6.37
CA CYS A 81 5.65 -11.56 -7.60
C CYS A 81 7.10 -11.96 -7.85
N THR A 82 8.06 -11.06 -7.59
CA THR A 82 9.50 -11.36 -7.70
C THR A 82 9.91 -12.43 -6.69
N ALA A 83 9.53 -12.27 -5.43
CA ALA A 83 9.89 -13.21 -4.36
C ALA A 83 9.26 -14.60 -4.54
N LEU A 84 8.01 -14.67 -5.01
CA LEU A 84 7.33 -15.93 -5.33
C LEU A 84 7.86 -16.58 -6.63
N GLY A 85 8.49 -15.81 -7.51
CA GLY A 85 9.18 -16.33 -8.69
C GLY A 85 10.54 -16.97 -8.39
N ALA A 86 11.10 -16.74 -7.19
CA ALA A 86 12.40 -17.28 -6.83
C ALA A 86 12.34 -18.81 -6.61
N PRO A 87 13.38 -19.57 -7.02
CA PRO A 87 13.43 -21.02 -6.84
C PRO A 87 13.27 -21.49 -5.39
N GLY A 88 12.97 -22.78 -5.21
CA GLY A 88 12.90 -23.47 -3.93
C GLY A 88 11.48 -23.90 -3.56
N PRO A 89 11.33 -24.73 -2.51
CA PRO A 89 10.04 -25.25 -2.11
C PRO A 89 9.11 -24.12 -1.66
N MET A 90 7.86 -24.17 -2.11
CA MET A 90 6.79 -23.29 -1.66
C MET A 90 5.98 -23.97 -0.56
N SER A 91 5.61 -23.19 0.44
CA SER A 91 4.78 -23.63 1.57
C SER A 91 3.84 -22.50 1.99
N PRO A 92 2.75 -22.81 2.70
CA PRO A 92 1.86 -21.78 3.28
C PRO A 92 2.62 -20.71 4.07
N ALA A 93 3.59 -21.14 4.89
CA ALA A 93 4.42 -20.24 5.69
C ALA A 93 5.31 -19.33 4.84
N ARG A 94 5.89 -19.84 3.74
CA ARG A 94 6.73 -19.03 2.85
C ARG A 94 5.91 -17.97 2.10
N ILE A 95 4.70 -18.32 1.65
CA ILE A 95 3.80 -17.36 1.01
C ILE A 95 3.38 -16.28 2.00
N ALA A 96 2.98 -16.68 3.22
CA ALA A 96 2.62 -15.77 4.30
C ALA A 96 3.76 -14.82 4.66
N ASP A 97 4.99 -15.32 4.81
CA ASP A 97 6.18 -14.50 5.09
C ASP A 97 6.46 -13.53 3.93
N THR A 98 6.33 -13.99 2.68
CA THR A 98 6.52 -13.14 1.48
C THR A 98 5.54 -11.97 1.45
N LEU A 99 4.25 -12.24 1.68
CA LEU A 99 3.21 -11.20 1.74
C LEU A 99 3.47 -10.23 2.90
N SER A 100 3.79 -10.76 4.08
CA SER A 100 4.01 -9.96 5.29
C SER A 100 5.24 -9.05 5.18
N ARG A 101 6.35 -9.57 4.67
CA ARG A 101 7.56 -8.76 4.41
C ARG A 101 7.32 -7.71 3.33
N GLY A 102 6.56 -8.05 2.29
CA GLY A 102 6.19 -7.11 1.24
C GLY A 102 5.41 -5.91 1.79
N LEU A 103 4.49 -6.14 2.73
CA LEU A 103 3.75 -5.09 3.43
C LEU A 103 4.64 -4.32 4.42
N ALA A 104 5.46 -5.03 5.20
CA ALA A 104 6.38 -4.41 6.17
C ALA A 104 7.43 -3.50 5.50
N ALA A 105 7.77 -3.77 4.24
CA ALA A 105 8.69 -2.95 3.46
C ALA A 105 8.10 -1.59 3.02
N ASP A 106 6.78 -1.40 3.11
CA ASP A 106 6.10 -0.13 2.81
C ASP A 106 5.18 0.31 3.97
N PRO A 107 5.77 0.88 5.05
CA PRO A 107 5.02 1.44 6.19
C PRO A 107 3.88 2.38 5.80
N LEU A 108 4.13 3.21 4.78
CA LEU A 108 3.16 4.17 4.29
C LEU A 108 1.93 3.45 3.71
N PHE A 109 2.13 2.33 3.02
CA PHE A 109 1.03 1.52 2.53
C PHE A 109 0.17 0.97 3.65
N CYS A 110 0.78 0.42 4.71
CA CYS A 110 0.07 -0.09 5.88
C CYS A 110 -0.76 1.01 6.58
N ASP A 111 -0.19 2.21 6.75
CA ASP A 111 -0.92 3.36 7.27
C ASP A 111 -2.08 3.78 6.35
N MET A 112 -1.86 3.75 5.02
CA MET A 112 -2.92 4.04 4.07
C MET A 112 -4.03 2.99 4.11
N LEU A 113 -3.75 1.69 4.22
CA LEU A 113 -4.76 0.62 4.26
C LEU A 113 -5.79 0.84 5.39
N ALA A 114 -5.34 1.34 6.54
CA ALA A 114 -6.21 1.69 7.66
C ALA A 114 -7.11 2.93 7.38
N ASN A 115 -6.70 3.80 6.47
CA ASN A 115 -7.36 5.09 6.19
C ASN A 115 -8.09 5.13 4.82
N LEU A 116 -7.79 4.22 3.89
CA LEU A 116 -8.16 4.32 2.47
C LEU A 116 -9.66 4.09 2.22
N HIS A 117 -10.31 3.29 3.06
CA HIS A 117 -11.69 2.86 2.85
C HIS A 117 -12.76 3.90 3.22
N LEU A 118 -12.38 5.00 3.91
CA LEU A 118 -13.39 5.79 4.62
C LEU A 118 -13.93 7.04 3.90
N HIS A 119 -13.26 7.65 2.91
CA HIS A 119 -13.72 8.97 2.42
C HIS A 119 -13.41 9.36 0.96
N LEU A 120 -13.43 8.42 0.01
CA LEU A 120 -13.05 8.71 -1.38
C LEU A 120 -14.16 9.39 -2.22
N GLU A 121 -15.43 9.08 -1.95
CA GLU A 121 -16.55 9.37 -2.85
C GLU A 121 -16.91 10.87 -2.98
N HIS A 122 -16.45 11.73 -2.07
CA HIS A 122 -16.94 13.11 -1.98
C HIS A 122 -15.92 14.20 -2.38
N GLU A 123 -14.63 13.88 -2.57
CA GLU A 123 -13.58 14.90 -2.80
C GLU A 123 -12.67 14.61 -4.00
N VAL A 124 -12.93 13.54 -4.74
CA VAL A 124 -12.12 13.11 -5.88
C VAL A 124 -13.04 12.81 -7.06
N ASP A 125 -12.61 13.21 -8.25
CA ASP A 125 -13.30 12.91 -9.50
C ASP A 125 -13.44 11.39 -9.68
N ALA A 126 -14.66 10.94 -10.03
CA ALA A 126 -14.98 9.55 -10.23
C ALA A 126 -14.06 8.87 -11.26
N GLU A 127 -13.66 9.56 -12.33
CA GLU A 127 -12.76 9.00 -13.33
C GLU A 127 -11.39 8.63 -12.73
N ARG A 128 -10.89 9.47 -11.81
CA ARG A 128 -9.61 9.26 -11.12
C ARG A 128 -9.70 8.11 -10.11
N VAL A 129 -10.83 8.00 -9.41
CA VAL A 129 -11.10 6.87 -8.51
C VAL A 129 -11.12 5.56 -9.30
N VAL A 130 -11.76 5.55 -10.48
CA VAL A 130 -11.82 4.38 -11.36
C VAL A 130 -10.43 4.01 -11.89
N GLU A 131 -9.60 4.99 -12.28
CA GLU A 131 -8.22 4.73 -12.72
C GLU A 131 -7.40 4.06 -11.61
N VAL A 132 -7.46 4.58 -10.39
CA VAL A 132 -6.76 4.03 -9.23
C VAL A 132 -7.25 2.62 -8.93
N ARG A 133 -8.58 2.40 -8.90
CA ARG A 133 -9.16 1.08 -8.69
C ARG A 133 -8.66 0.08 -9.75
N ARG A 134 -8.60 0.48 -11.02
CA ARG A 134 -8.08 -0.38 -12.10
C ARG A 134 -6.63 -0.80 -11.85
N LYS A 135 -5.75 0.13 -11.47
CA LYS A 135 -4.34 -0.18 -11.17
C LYS A 135 -4.21 -1.12 -9.98
N SER A 136 -4.88 -0.82 -8.87
CA SER A 136 -4.88 -1.68 -7.68
C SER A 136 -5.46 -3.08 -7.97
N THR A 137 -6.52 -3.17 -8.77
CA THR A 137 -7.08 -4.46 -9.21
C THR A 137 -6.09 -5.25 -10.07
N ALA A 138 -5.41 -4.60 -11.02
CA ALA A 138 -4.41 -5.27 -11.85
C ALA A 138 -3.23 -5.80 -11.02
N ALA A 139 -2.72 -5.00 -10.09
CA ALA A 139 -1.67 -5.39 -9.15
C ALA A 139 -2.10 -6.56 -8.26
N GLY A 140 -3.34 -6.53 -7.76
CA GLY A 140 -3.93 -7.61 -6.96
C GLY A 140 -4.08 -8.91 -7.74
N LEU A 141 -4.55 -8.83 -8.99
CA LEU A 141 -4.68 -10.01 -9.86
C LEU A 141 -3.31 -10.63 -10.17
N ALA A 142 -2.29 -9.82 -10.45
CA ALA A 142 -0.92 -10.32 -10.66
C ALA A 142 -0.39 -11.09 -9.43
N MET A 143 -0.63 -10.59 -8.21
CA MET A 143 -0.27 -11.31 -6.98
C MET A 143 -1.05 -12.60 -6.81
N ALA A 144 -2.37 -12.59 -7.03
CA ALA A 144 -3.19 -13.78 -6.95
C ALA A 144 -2.72 -14.87 -7.92
N ASP A 145 -2.39 -14.49 -9.16
CA ASP A 145 -1.85 -15.42 -10.17
C ASP A 145 -0.46 -15.94 -9.77
N ALA A 146 0.38 -15.13 -9.12
CA ALA A 146 1.67 -15.57 -8.59
C ALA A 146 1.50 -16.55 -7.41
N ILE A 147 0.60 -16.27 -6.47
CA ILE A 147 0.26 -17.13 -5.33
C ILE A 147 -0.27 -18.48 -5.83
N GLN A 148 -1.23 -18.47 -6.77
CA GLN A 148 -1.80 -19.70 -7.33
C GLN A 148 -0.74 -20.54 -8.04
N ARG A 149 0.19 -19.92 -8.79
CA ARG A 149 1.30 -20.66 -9.41
C ARG A 149 2.26 -21.25 -8.37
N ALA A 150 2.53 -20.51 -7.29
CA ALA A 150 3.41 -20.96 -6.21
C ALA A 150 2.77 -22.09 -5.38
N LEU A 151 1.45 -22.07 -5.20
CA LEU A 151 0.72 -23.09 -4.44
C LEU A 151 -0.61 -23.44 -5.12
N PRO A 152 -0.60 -24.33 -6.13
CA PRO A 152 -1.77 -24.65 -6.96
C PRO A 152 -3.00 -25.16 -6.19
N GLY A 153 -2.77 -25.80 -5.04
CA GLY A 153 -3.83 -26.33 -4.19
C GLY A 153 -4.82 -25.29 -3.66
N LEU A 154 -4.44 -24.01 -3.59
CA LEU A 154 -5.36 -22.91 -3.20
C LEU A 154 -6.41 -22.61 -4.27
N GLY A 155 -6.11 -22.92 -5.53
CA GLY A 155 -6.89 -22.41 -6.66
C GLY A 155 -6.92 -20.88 -6.74
N ARG A 156 -7.73 -20.36 -7.68
CA ARG A 156 -7.84 -18.92 -7.91
C ARG A 156 -8.54 -18.18 -6.77
N GLN A 157 -9.63 -18.76 -6.27
CA GLN A 157 -10.41 -18.12 -5.20
C GLN A 157 -9.63 -18.09 -3.89
N GLY A 158 -8.97 -19.18 -3.50
CA GLY A 158 -8.13 -19.19 -2.29
C GLY A 158 -6.95 -18.22 -2.36
N ALA A 159 -6.35 -18.03 -3.54
CA ALA A 159 -5.31 -17.01 -3.73
C ALA A 159 -5.85 -15.58 -3.54
N LEU A 160 -7.07 -15.28 -4.04
CA LEU A 160 -7.73 -13.99 -3.83
C LEU A 160 -8.13 -13.79 -2.37
N ASP A 161 -8.64 -14.82 -1.70
CA ASP A 161 -9.04 -14.76 -0.29
C ASP A 161 -7.83 -14.56 0.63
N LEU A 162 -6.70 -15.24 0.34
CA LEU A 162 -5.45 -15.01 1.06
C LEU A 162 -4.92 -13.59 0.86
N LEU A 163 -5.00 -13.06 -0.36
CA LEU A 163 -4.63 -11.68 -0.63
C LEU A 163 -5.53 -10.70 0.12
N LEU A 164 -6.85 -10.91 0.09
CA LEU A 164 -7.82 -10.12 0.86
C LEU A 164 -7.50 -10.13 2.35
N ALA A 165 -7.23 -11.32 2.92
CA ALA A 165 -6.86 -11.46 4.32
C ALA A 165 -5.56 -10.70 4.64
N SER A 166 -4.56 -10.75 3.76
CA SER A 166 -3.25 -10.13 4.01
C SER A 166 -3.31 -8.63 4.27
N TYR A 167 -3.91 -7.84 3.38
CA TYR A 167 -3.99 -6.39 3.59
C TYR A 167 -5.06 -6.01 4.64
N SER A 168 -6.12 -6.82 4.78
CA SER A 168 -7.19 -6.56 5.78
C SER A 168 -6.71 -6.79 7.21
N LEU A 169 -5.85 -7.78 7.44
CA LEU A 169 -5.22 -8.03 8.74
C LEU A 169 -4.04 -7.09 8.98
N ALA A 170 -3.29 -6.73 7.93
CA ALA A 170 -2.14 -5.84 8.07
C ALA A 170 -2.54 -4.45 8.60
N ALA A 171 -3.64 -3.87 8.12
CA ALA A 171 -4.07 -2.54 8.52
C ALA A 171 -4.19 -2.37 10.06
N PRO A 172 -5.00 -3.16 10.79
CA PRO A 172 -5.08 -3.04 12.24
C PRO A 172 -3.81 -3.49 12.96
N LEU A 173 -3.13 -4.56 12.51
CA LEU A 173 -1.91 -5.04 13.15
C LEU A 173 -0.78 -3.99 13.07
N TRP A 174 -0.72 -3.23 11.98
CA TRP A 174 0.23 -2.14 11.83
C TRP A 174 -0.01 -1.04 12.86
N GLN A 175 -1.26 -0.59 13.03
CA GLN A 175 -1.61 0.44 14.01
C GLN A 175 -1.33 0.01 15.46
N ILE A 176 -1.52 -1.28 15.77
CA ILE A 176 -1.23 -1.85 17.09
C ILE A 176 0.28 -1.90 17.36
N SER A 177 1.07 -2.30 16.35
CA SER A 177 2.52 -2.47 16.48
C SER A 177 3.33 -1.19 16.32
N HIS A 178 2.74 -0.14 15.72
CA HIS A 178 3.38 1.14 15.45
C HIS A 178 2.53 2.32 15.97
N PRO A 179 2.25 2.39 17.29
CA PRO A 179 1.49 3.51 17.83
C PRO A 179 2.28 4.83 17.70
N PRO A 180 1.58 5.99 17.60
CA PRO A 180 2.21 7.31 17.68
C PRO A 180 3.13 7.44 18.90
N ALA A 181 4.21 8.22 18.77
CA ALA A 181 5.27 8.33 19.80
C ALA A 181 4.73 8.65 21.21
N GLU A 182 3.69 9.49 21.31
CA GLU A 182 3.04 9.83 22.57
C GLU A 182 2.39 8.60 23.24
N LEU A 183 1.70 7.76 22.45
CA LEU A 183 1.09 6.51 22.93
C LEU A 183 2.14 5.43 23.20
N ALA A 184 3.18 5.33 22.36
CA ALA A 184 4.29 4.40 22.58
C ALA A 184 4.97 4.67 23.93
N HIS A 185 5.19 5.94 24.29
CA HIS A 185 5.73 6.31 25.58
C HIS A 185 4.79 5.95 26.73
N ALA A 186 3.49 6.23 26.59
CA ALA A 186 2.49 5.87 27.59
C ALA A 186 2.41 4.36 27.81
N TYR A 187 2.42 3.55 26.74
CA TYR A 187 2.41 2.09 26.82
C TYR A 187 3.67 1.52 27.47
N ALA A 188 4.84 2.11 27.23
CA ALA A 188 6.09 1.68 27.88
C ALA A 188 6.09 1.90 29.40
N LEU A 189 5.30 2.85 29.90
CA LEU A 189 5.15 3.13 31.34
C LEU A 189 4.05 2.27 32.00
N GLU A 190 3.19 1.63 31.21
CA GLU A 190 2.05 0.85 31.70
C GLU A 190 2.49 -0.58 32.08
N ARG A 191 2.63 -0.83 33.38
CA ARG A 191 3.15 -2.09 33.92
C ARG A 191 2.14 -3.25 33.92
N GLN A 192 0.87 -2.97 33.63
CA GLN A 192 -0.19 -4.00 33.60
C GLN A 192 -0.39 -4.63 32.22
N VAL A 193 0.22 -4.09 31.15
CA VAL A 193 0.17 -4.71 29.83
C VAL A 193 1.16 -5.86 29.79
N LEU A 194 0.65 -7.07 29.54
CA LEU A 194 1.48 -8.27 29.45
C LEU A 194 2.44 -8.16 28.24
N PRO A 195 3.71 -8.58 28.36
CA PRO A 195 4.69 -8.54 27.27
C PRO A 195 4.24 -9.27 25.99
N GLU A 196 3.34 -10.25 26.14
CA GLU A 196 2.76 -11.04 25.04
C GLU A 196 1.90 -10.20 24.07
N TRP A 197 1.48 -9.01 24.50
CA TRP A 197 0.75 -8.05 23.68
C TRP A 197 1.68 -7.08 22.92
N ASN A 198 3.00 -7.15 23.14
CA ASN A 198 3.98 -6.43 22.34
C ASN A 198 4.16 -7.15 21.00
N LEU A 199 3.36 -6.73 20.03
CA LEU A 199 3.16 -7.41 18.76
C LEU A 199 4.26 -7.03 17.75
N ASP A 200 5.12 -7.98 17.38
CA ASP A 200 5.93 -7.83 16.16
C ASP A 200 5.02 -7.98 14.93
N PHE A 201 4.93 -6.92 14.12
CA PHE A 201 4.03 -6.86 12.95
C PHE A 201 4.25 -8.03 12.00
N THR A 202 5.50 -8.28 11.61
CA THR A 202 5.83 -9.25 10.57
C THR A 202 5.57 -10.67 11.06
N ALA A 203 5.99 -11.00 12.29
CA ALA A 203 5.79 -12.30 12.89
C ALA A 203 4.30 -12.59 13.14
N ALA A 204 3.54 -11.60 13.62
CA ALA A 204 2.11 -11.75 13.86
C ALA A 204 1.33 -11.96 12.56
N LEU A 205 1.55 -11.11 11.56
CA LEU A 205 0.87 -11.21 10.27
C LEU A 205 1.24 -12.52 9.57
N THR A 206 2.52 -12.92 9.59
CA THR A 206 2.97 -14.19 8.99
C THR A 206 2.28 -15.38 9.63
N ARG A 207 2.17 -15.41 10.97
CA ARG A 207 1.46 -16.48 11.68
C ARG A 207 -0.01 -16.57 11.28
N LEU A 208 -0.71 -15.44 11.28
CA LEU A 208 -2.14 -15.40 10.94
C LEU A 208 -2.37 -15.80 9.48
N LEU A 209 -1.57 -15.29 8.54
CA LEU A 209 -1.67 -15.65 7.13
C LEU A 209 -1.27 -17.09 6.85
N THR A 210 -0.34 -17.66 7.62
CA THR A 210 -0.02 -19.08 7.52
C THR A 210 -1.24 -19.90 7.92
N ALA A 211 -1.91 -19.57 9.02
CA ALA A 211 -3.12 -20.26 9.47
C ALA A 211 -4.26 -20.12 8.45
N THR A 212 -4.49 -18.90 7.90
CA THR A 212 -5.46 -18.67 6.84
C THR A 212 -5.14 -19.51 5.60
N CYS A 213 -3.89 -19.51 5.15
CA CYS A 213 -3.47 -20.28 3.98
C CYS A 213 -3.64 -21.79 4.18
N VAL A 214 -3.37 -22.31 5.38
CA VAL A 214 -3.62 -23.72 5.71
C VAL A 214 -5.11 -24.04 5.68
N GLY A 215 -5.95 -23.22 6.32
CA GLY A 215 -7.41 -23.42 6.30
C GLY A 215 -8.02 -23.35 4.90
N LEU A 216 -7.49 -22.49 4.02
CA LEU A 216 -7.93 -22.40 2.62
C LEU A 216 -7.51 -23.60 1.76
N LEU A 217 -6.53 -24.40 2.20
CA LEU A 217 -6.13 -25.63 1.52
C LEU A 217 -6.97 -26.84 1.95
N GLU A 218 -7.70 -26.73 3.06
CA GLU A 218 -8.61 -27.78 3.47
C GLU A 218 -9.84 -27.79 2.55
N PRO A 219 -10.34 -28.97 2.13
CA PRO A 219 -11.56 -29.06 1.36
C PRO A 219 -12.71 -28.42 2.16
N SER A 220 -13.45 -27.49 1.55
CA SER A 220 -14.68 -26.97 2.16
C SER A 220 -15.64 -28.15 2.40
N VAL A 221 -15.98 -28.38 3.67
CA VAL A 221 -16.96 -29.40 4.10
C VAL A 221 -18.35 -29.05 3.58
#